data_AF-A0A6B2GDX3-F1
#
_entry.id   AF-A0A6B2GDX3-F1
#
_cell.length_a   1.000
_cell.length_b   1.000
_cell.length_c   1.000
_cell.angle_alpha   90.00
_cell.angle_beta   90.00
_cell.angle_gamma   90.00
#
_symmetry.space_group_name_H-M   'P 1'
#
loop_
_entity.id
_entity.type
_entity.pdbx_description
1 polymer ?
#
loop_
_entity_poly.entity_id
_entity_poly.type
_entity_poly.pdbx_seq_one_letter_code
_entity_poly.pdbx_strand_id
1 'polypeptide(L)'
;YILKSYLPLFCDVIIKIGAGDFSHKEFSSRKRRFVRDLKAIIKIVPHHTDNGEFSEFLQLSSYSLNDKTMEMFAIWVDIFNKPHLHEKDVIETVLLELSDKLAPHISDNGHRFAMIAAASSLTYGGQLSEKYNGLSQISFIKSLAE
;
A
#
# COMPACT_ATOMS: atom_id res chain seq x y z
N TYR A 1 18.06 4.74 2.31
CA TYR A 1 17.31 4.08 3.41
C TYR A 1 16.01 4.80 3.77
N ILE A 2 15.97 6.14 3.89
CA ILE A 2 14.75 6.91 4.26
C ILE A 2 13.55 6.66 3.34
N LEU A 3 13.77 6.53 2.03
CA LEU A 3 12.69 6.37 1.05
C LEU A 3 11.88 5.07 1.23
N LYS A 4 12.49 4.02 1.80
CA LYS A 4 11.84 2.70 1.96
C LYS A 4 10.66 2.75 2.94
N SER A 5 10.70 3.56 3.99
CA SER A 5 9.60 3.72 4.95
C SER A 5 8.34 4.33 4.31
N TYR A 6 8.48 5.04 3.19
CA TYR A 6 7.37 5.61 2.44
C TYR A 6 6.73 4.62 1.47
N LEU A 7 7.32 3.44 1.23
CA LEU A 7 6.78 2.50 0.25
C LEU A 7 5.35 2.02 0.58
N PRO A 8 4.98 1.71 1.84
CA PRO A 8 3.59 1.37 2.15
C PRO A 8 2.64 2.55 1.89
N LEU A 9 3.02 3.78 2.24
CA LEU A 9 2.22 4.98 1.94
C LEU A 9 2.09 5.20 0.42
N PHE A 10 3.18 5.02 -0.33
CA PHE A 10 3.17 5.11 -1.78
C PHE A 10 2.19 4.11 -2.38
N CYS A 11 2.19 2.86 -1.91
CA CYS A 11 1.23 1.84 -2.33
C CYS A 11 -0.22 2.25 -2.10
N ASP A 12 -0.53 2.88 -0.96
CA ASP A 12 -1.89 3.38 -0.69
C ASP A 12 -2.25 4.59 -1.55
N VAL A 13 -1.30 5.49 -1.81
CA VAL A 13 -1.51 6.72 -2.59
C VAL A 13 -1.65 6.44 -4.09
N ILE A 14 -0.75 5.62 -4.65
CA ILE A 14 -0.61 5.43 -6.10
C ILE A 14 -1.88 4.85 -6.75
N ILE A 15 -2.62 4.03 -6.00
CA ILE A 15 -3.89 3.46 -6.48
C ILE A 15 -5.09 4.37 -6.21
N LYS A 16 -4.96 5.42 -5.41
CA LYS A 16 -6.05 6.34 -5.04
C LYS A 16 -6.05 7.60 -5.90
N ILE A 17 -4.88 8.18 -6.15
CA ILE A 17 -4.67 9.47 -6.83
C ILE A 17 -5.20 9.50 -8.28
N GLY A 18 -5.34 10.71 -8.84
CA GLY A 18 -5.65 10.89 -10.26
C GLY A 18 -4.56 10.30 -11.17
N ALA A 19 -4.94 9.90 -12.39
CA ALA A 19 -4.00 9.34 -13.34
C ALA A 19 -4.47 9.53 -14.79
N GLY A 20 -3.52 9.64 -15.72
CA GLY A 20 -3.81 9.93 -17.12
C GLY A 20 -4.42 11.32 -17.28
N ASP A 21 -5.58 11.40 -17.93
CA ASP A 21 -6.34 12.64 -18.12
C ASP A 21 -7.47 12.80 -17.06
N PHE A 22 -7.51 11.95 -16.03
CA PHE A 22 -8.58 11.92 -15.04
C PHE A 22 -8.12 12.46 -13.69
N SER A 23 -8.86 13.42 -13.15
CA SER A 23 -8.69 13.88 -11.76
C SER A 23 -8.93 12.75 -10.76
N HIS A 24 -8.51 12.91 -9.51
CA HIS A 24 -8.76 11.95 -8.43
C HIS A 24 -10.23 11.47 -8.35
N LYS A 25 -11.20 12.38 -8.49
CA LYS A 25 -12.65 12.06 -8.40
C LYS A 25 -13.14 11.26 -9.61
N GLU A 26 -12.71 11.63 -10.81
CA GLU A 26 -13.06 10.94 -12.04
C GLU A 26 -12.42 9.55 -12.07
N PHE A 27 -11.14 9.47 -11.70
CA PHE A 27 -10.39 8.23 -11.63
C PHE A 27 -11.00 7.26 -10.59
N SER A 28 -11.39 7.77 -9.42
CA SER A 28 -12.13 7.00 -8.41
C SER A 28 -13.44 6.41 -8.96
N SER A 29 -14.21 7.21 -9.70
CA SER A 29 -15.46 6.75 -10.32
C SER A 29 -15.23 5.73 -11.44
N ARG A 30 -14.18 5.93 -12.26
CA ARG A 30 -13.78 4.98 -13.30
C ARG A 30 -13.37 3.64 -12.69
N LYS A 31 -12.52 3.63 -11.65
CA LYS A 31 -12.14 2.41 -10.93
C LYS A 31 -13.36 1.66 -10.41
N ARG A 32 -14.28 2.32 -9.70
CA ARG A 32 -15.50 1.68 -9.18
C ARG A 32 -16.37 1.03 -10.26
N ARG A 33 -16.34 1.56 -11.49
CA ARG A 33 -17.13 1.03 -12.61
C ARG A 33 -16.52 -0.22 -13.25
N PHE A 34 -15.19 -0.30 -13.30
CA PHE A 34 -14.50 -1.33 -14.10
C PHE A 34 -13.68 -2.32 -13.28
N VAL A 35 -13.33 -1.97 -12.05
CA VAL A 35 -12.44 -2.73 -11.18
C VAL A 35 -13.14 -2.97 -9.84
N ARG A 36 -13.24 -4.24 -9.46
CA ARG A 36 -13.86 -4.67 -8.20
C ARG A 36 -12.90 -4.54 -7.03
N ASP A 37 -11.63 -4.81 -7.26
CA ASP A 37 -10.56 -4.65 -6.26
C ASP A 37 -9.27 -4.24 -6.97
N LEU A 38 -8.52 -3.33 -6.35
CA LEU A 38 -7.27 -2.78 -6.85
C LEU A 38 -6.35 -2.56 -5.64
N LYS A 39 -5.19 -3.22 -5.63
CA LYS A 39 -4.27 -3.21 -4.50
C LYS A 39 -2.83 -3.05 -4.99
N ALA A 40 -2.08 -2.25 -4.25
CA ALA A 40 -0.62 -2.21 -4.28
C ALA A 40 -0.14 -2.48 -2.85
N ILE A 41 0.81 -3.41 -2.66
CA ILE A 41 1.29 -3.79 -1.33
C ILE A 41 2.78 -4.14 -1.43
N ILE A 42 3.58 -3.72 -0.43
CA ILE A 42 4.95 -4.20 -0.27
C ILE A 42 4.96 -5.50 0.54
N LYS A 43 5.63 -6.52 0.02
CA LYS A 43 5.79 -7.81 0.67
C LYS A 43 7.25 -8.13 0.93
N ILE A 44 7.51 -8.66 2.12
CA ILE A 44 8.75 -9.36 2.45
C ILE A 44 8.43 -10.85 2.47
N VAL A 45 9.11 -11.63 1.64
CA VAL A 45 8.93 -13.07 1.51
C VAL A 45 10.23 -13.75 1.95
N PRO A 46 10.27 -14.39 3.13
CA PRO A 46 11.44 -15.15 3.57
C PRO A 46 11.77 -16.29 2.62
N HIS A 47 13.05 -16.62 2.47
CA HIS A 47 13.47 -17.81 1.73
C HIS A 47 13.02 -19.06 2.50
N HIS A 48 12.64 -20.11 1.76
CA HIS A 48 11.99 -21.28 2.37
C HIS A 48 12.95 -22.18 3.18
N THR A 49 14.26 -22.07 2.95
CA THR A 49 15.30 -22.86 3.65
C THR A 49 16.39 -22.03 4.31
N ASP A 50 16.49 -20.74 3.99
CA ASP A 50 17.54 -19.87 4.53
C ASP A 50 16.88 -18.73 5.31
N ASN A 51 17.06 -18.72 6.64
CA ASN A 51 16.47 -17.72 7.52
C ASN A 51 17.12 -16.33 7.38
N GLY A 52 18.30 -16.24 6.76
CA GLY A 52 18.99 -14.98 6.48
C GLY A 52 18.54 -14.33 5.18
N GLU A 53 17.95 -15.10 4.26
CA GLU A 53 17.55 -14.62 2.94
C GLU A 53 16.05 -14.30 2.86
N PHE A 54 15.72 -13.25 2.09
CA PHE A 54 14.35 -12.86 1.78
C PHE A 54 14.32 -12.09 0.47
N SER A 55 13.12 -12.02 -0.12
CA SER A 55 12.83 -11.19 -1.28
C SER A 55 11.85 -10.08 -0.93
N GLU A 56 12.06 -8.90 -1.50
CA GLU A 56 11.19 -7.73 -1.38
C GLU A 56 10.42 -7.56 -2.70
N PHE A 57 9.09 -7.48 -2.62
CA PHE A 57 8.22 -7.32 -3.79
C PHE A 57 7.25 -6.17 -3.63
N LEU A 58 7.10 -5.37 -4.68
CA LEU A 58 5.91 -4.55 -4.90
C LEU A 58 4.87 -5.41 -5.62
N GLN A 59 3.86 -5.88 -4.89
CA GLN A 59 2.77 -6.63 -5.48
C GLN A 59 1.65 -5.69 -5.92
N LEU A 60 1.27 -5.81 -7.19
CA LEU A 60 0.15 -5.11 -7.78
C LEU A 60 -0.89 -6.16 -8.19
N SER A 61 -2.13 -5.96 -7.79
CA SER A 61 -3.20 -6.92 -8.07
C SER A 61 -4.53 -6.22 -8.28
N SER A 62 -5.33 -6.73 -9.22
CA SER A 62 -6.66 -6.23 -9.51
C SER A 62 -7.59 -7.34 -9.94
N TYR A 63 -8.89 -7.12 -9.74
CA TYR A 63 -9.95 -8.04 -10.18
C TYR A 63 -11.04 -7.28 -10.91
N SER A 64 -11.47 -7.78 -12.08
CA SER A 64 -12.58 -7.23 -12.87
C SER A 64 -13.54 -8.34 -13.32
N LEU A 65 -14.66 -7.94 -13.93
CA LEU A 65 -15.44 -8.85 -14.77
C LEU A 65 -14.70 -9.06 -16.11
N ASN A 66 -14.98 -10.19 -16.76
CA ASN A 66 -14.27 -10.58 -17.99
C ASN A 66 -14.39 -9.52 -19.09
N ASP A 67 -15.59 -8.95 -19.26
CA ASP A 67 -15.89 -7.89 -20.23
C ASP A 67 -15.29 -6.52 -19.88
N LYS A 68 -14.77 -6.34 -18.65
CA LYS A 68 -14.11 -5.11 -18.18
C LYS A 68 -12.60 -5.23 -18.09
N THR A 69 -12.03 -6.37 -18.46
CA THR A 69 -10.59 -6.66 -18.33
C THR A 69 -9.71 -5.66 -19.07
N MET A 70 -10.09 -5.26 -20.29
CA MET A 70 -9.32 -4.27 -21.06
C MET A 70 -9.28 -2.92 -20.36
N GLU A 71 -10.40 -2.49 -19.76
CA GLU A 71 -10.43 -1.23 -19.01
C GLU A 71 -9.67 -1.29 -17.69
N MET A 72 -9.67 -2.44 -17.02
CA MET A 72 -8.82 -2.67 -15.86
C MET A 72 -7.33 -2.51 -16.21
N PHE A 73 -6.88 -3.05 -17.35
CA PHE A 73 -5.50 -2.85 -17.80
C PHE A 73 -5.23 -1.40 -18.23
N ALA A 74 -6.19 -0.71 -18.86
CA ALA A 74 -6.05 0.70 -19.19
C ALA A 74 -5.87 1.57 -17.93
N ILE A 75 -6.60 1.26 -16.85
CA ILE A 75 -6.42 1.90 -15.54
C ILE A 75 -4.99 1.70 -15.02
N TRP A 76 -4.43 0.49 -15.13
CA TRP A 76 -3.03 0.25 -14.77
C TRP A 76 -2.04 1.03 -15.63
N VAL A 77 -2.27 1.10 -16.95
CA VAL A 77 -1.46 1.90 -17.87
C VAL A 77 -1.44 3.37 -17.43
N ASP A 78 -2.58 3.94 -17.05
CA ASP A 78 -2.64 5.31 -16.55
C ASP A 78 -1.85 5.50 -15.25
N ILE A 79 -2.03 4.57 -14.29
CA ILE A 79 -1.31 4.59 -13.00
C ILE A 79 0.20 4.55 -13.20
N PHE A 80 0.70 3.71 -14.11
CA PHE A 80 2.14 3.55 -14.32
C PHE A 80 2.76 4.71 -15.09
N ASN A 81 2.06 5.26 -16.07
CA ASN A 81 2.66 6.21 -17.00
C ASN A 81 2.40 7.67 -16.63
N LYS A 82 1.28 7.98 -15.96
CA LYS A 82 0.86 9.37 -15.70
C LYS A 82 0.14 9.53 -14.35
N PRO A 83 0.72 9.11 -13.20
CA PRO A 83 0.09 9.37 -11.91
C PRO A 83 0.23 10.85 -11.51
N HIS A 84 -0.82 11.44 -10.96
CA HIS A 84 -0.85 12.86 -10.56
C HIS A 84 -0.21 13.09 -9.17
N LEU A 85 1.01 12.60 -8.95
CA LEU A 85 1.73 12.64 -7.66
C LEU A 85 2.04 14.04 -7.10
N HIS A 86 1.69 15.10 -7.84
CA HIS A 86 1.85 16.49 -7.42
C HIS A 86 0.63 17.05 -6.68
N GLU A 87 -0.49 16.32 -6.63
CA GLU A 87 -1.72 16.73 -5.93
C GLU A 87 -1.60 16.53 -4.41
N LYS A 88 -0.93 17.48 -3.73
CA LYS A 88 -0.67 17.42 -2.29
C LYS A 88 -1.94 17.20 -1.45
N ASP A 89 -3.02 17.92 -1.78
CA ASP A 89 -4.29 17.84 -1.05
C ASP A 89 -4.89 16.43 -1.07
N VAL A 90 -4.72 15.70 -2.18
CA VAL A 90 -5.19 14.31 -2.32
C VAL A 90 -4.33 13.37 -1.48
N ILE A 91 -3.00 13.58 -1.50
CA ILE A 91 -2.07 12.79 -0.68
C ILE A 91 -2.36 13.00 0.81
N GLU A 92 -2.59 14.23 1.25
CA GLU A 92 -2.97 14.57 2.62
C GLU A 92 -4.31 13.92 3.00
N THR A 93 -5.30 13.94 2.11
CA THR A 93 -6.59 13.25 2.33
C THR A 93 -6.38 11.75 2.52
N VAL A 94 -5.57 11.10 1.68
CA VAL A 94 -5.26 9.67 1.80
C VAL A 94 -4.53 9.38 3.12
N LEU A 95 -3.61 10.25 3.53
CA LEU A 95 -2.86 10.09 4.77
C LEU A 95 -3.76 10.19 6.01
N LEU A 96 -4.68 11.15 6.03
CA LEU A 96 -5.69 11.29 7.09
C LEU A 96 -6.61 10.07 7.14
N GLU A 97 -7.13 9.61 5.99
CA GLU A 97 -7.94 8.39 5.91
C GLU A 97 -7.21 7.15 6.44
N LEU A 98 -5.91 7.04 6.21
CA LEU A 98 -5.09 5.95 6.73
C LEU A 98 -4.95 6.07 8.25
N SER A 99 -4.61 7.26 8.75
CA SER A 99 -4.45 7.55 10.18
C SER A 99 -5.70 7.20 10.99
N ASP A 100 -6.87 7.59 10.50
CA ASP A 100 -8.17 7.31 11.15
C ASP A 100 -8.47 5.80 11.25
N LYS A 101 -7.98 5.01 10.30
CA LYS A 101 -8.18 3.55 10.28
C LYS A 101 -7.18 2.79 11.16
N LEU A 102 -6.12 3.43 11.65
CA LEU A 102 -5.05 2.74 12.39
C LEU A 102 -5.53 2.15 13.71
N ALA A 103 -6.23 2.92 14.55
CA ALA A 103 -6.60 2.47 15.89
C ALA A 103 -7.55 1.25 15.89
N PRO A 104 -8.66 1.24 15.12
CA PRO A 104 -9.48 0.05 14.97
C PRO A 104 -8.70 -1.14 14.42
N HIS A 105 -7.84 -0.89 13.41
CA HIS A 105 -7.06 -1.93 12.77
C HIS A 105 -6.07 -2.63 13.74
N ILE A 106 -5.48 -1.91 14.69
CA ILE A 106 -4.64 -2.50 15.75
C ILE A 106 -5.47 -3.40 16.65
N SER A 107 -6.62 -2.91 17.12
CA SER A 107 -7.51 -3.67 18.00
C SER A 107 -7.97 -4.98 17.35
N ASP A 108 -8.39 -4.91 16.09
CA ASP A 108 -8.90 -6.06 15.35
C ASP A 108 -7.80 -7.09 15.00
N ASN A 109 -6.54 -6.63 14.88
CA ASN A 109 -5.42 -7.44 14.41
C ASN A 109 -4.27 -7.56 15.43
N GLY A 110 -4.56 -7.45 16.73
CA GLY A 110 -3.53 -7.42 17.78
C GLY A 110 -2.57 -8.62 17.75
N HIS A 111 -3.09 -9.83 17.53
CA HIS A 111 -2.28 -11.05 17.39
C HIS A 111 -1.28 -10.95 16.23
N ARG A 112 -1.69 -10.39 15.08
CA ARG A 112 -0.84 -10.22 13.91
C ARG A 112 0.30 -9.24 14.20
N PHE A 113 0.00 -8.12 14.85
CA PHE A 113 1.02 -7.14 15.24
C PHE A 113 2.01 -7.72 16.26
N ALA A 114 1.53 -8.48 17.25
CA ALA A 114 2.38 -9.16 18.21
C ALA A 114 3.34 -10.17 17.53
N MET A 115 2.84 -10.99 16.60
CA MET A 115 3.66 -11.93 15.85
C MET A 115 4.73 -11.23 15.00
N ILE A 116 4.38 -10.15 14.31
CA ILE A 116 5.34 -9.36 13.50
C ILE A 116 6.41 -8.73 14.40
N ALA A 117 6.02 -8.14 15.54
CA ALA A 117 6.95 -7.55 16.49
C ALA A 117 7.90 -8.61 17.08
N ALA A 118 7.39 -9.78 17.46
CA ALA A 118 8.21 -10.88 17.96
C ALA A 118 9.21 -11.39 16.90
N ALA A 119 8.79 -11.50 15.63
CA ALA A 119 9.65 -11.92 14.54
C ALA A 119 10.72 -10.87 14.16
N SER A 120 10.50 -9.60 14.47
CA SER A 120 11.37 -8.48 14.07
C SER A 120 12.78 -8.55 14.66
N SER A 121 12.96 -9.22 15.79
CA SER A 121 14.25 -9.41 16.47
C SER A 121 15.01 -10.66 16.01
N LEU A 122 14.37 -11.53 15.22
CA LEU A 122 14.93 -12.84 14.85
C LEU A 122 15.68 -12.81 13.52
N THR A 123 15.25 -11.99 12.57
CA THR A 123 15.83 -11.92 11.22
C THR A 123 15.75 -10.51 10.66
N TYR A 124 16.62 -10.18 9.69
CA TYR A 124 16.55 -8.90 8.99
C TYR A 124 15.26 -8.75 8.15
N GLY A 125 14.78 -9.85 7.54
CA GLY A 125 13.49 -9.88 6.86
C GLY A 125 12.31 -9.59 7.81
N GLY A 126 12.35 -10.14 9.03
CA GLY A 126 11.39 -9.84 10.09
C GLY A 126 11.42 -8.35 10.48
N GLN A 127 12.61 -7.77 10.64
CA GLN A 127 12.76 -6.35 10.94
C GLN A 127 12.17 -5.46 9.83
N LEU A 128 12.41 -5.78 8.56
CA LEU A 128 11.81 -5.04 7.44
C LEU A 128 10.29 -5.23 7.37
N SER A 129 9.79 -6.44 7.65
CA SER A 129 8.34 -6.69 7.71
C SER A 129 7.67 -5.86 8.80
N GLU A 130 8.30 -5.69 9.96
CA GLU A 130 7.81 -4.83 11.04
C GLU A 130 7.79 -3.36 10.60
N LYS A 131 8.87 -2.89 9.95
CA LYS A 131 8.92 -1.53 9.40
C LYS A 131 7.88 -1.23 8.33
N TYR A 132 7.46 -2.21 7.54
CA TYR A 132 6.49 -2.00 6.45
C TYR A 132 5.04 -2.31 6.82
N ASN A 133 4.82 -3.28 7.71
CA ASN A 133 3.50 -3.85 7.98
C ASN A 133 3.15 -3.94 9.47
N GLY A 134 4.06 -3.51 10.34
CA GLY A 134 3.98 -3.57 11.80
C GLY A 134 3.63 -2.24 12.46
N LEU A 135 3.89 -2.15 13.77
CA LEU A 135 3.54 -0.98 14.58
C LEU A 135 4.44 0.22 14.27
N SER A 136 5.68 -0.01 13.85
CA SER A 136 6.57 1.06 13.39
C SER A 136 5.98 1.83 12.20
N GLN A 137 5.37 1.12 11.24
CA GLN A 137 4.73 1.79 10.10
C GLN A 137 3.52 2.61 10.53
N ILE A 138 2.73 2.10 11.46
CA ILE A 138 1.59 2.81 12.04
C ILE A 138 2.06 4.10 12.72
N SER A 139 3.09 4.01 13.57
CA SER A 139 3.67 5.17 14.24
C SER A 139 4.20 6.20 13.24
N PHE A 140 4.83 5.73 12.15
CA PHE A 140 5.34 6.58 11.09
C PHE A 140 4.21 7.34 10.37
N ILE A 141 3.15 6.64 9.94
CA ILE A 141 1.98 7.27 9.30
C ILE A 141 1.35 8.31 10.23
N LYS A 142 1.19 7.99 11.52
CA LYS A 142 0.63 8.92 12.49
C LYS A 142 1.48 10.19 12.62
N SER A 143 2.81 10.05 12.69
CA SER A 143 3.73 11.19 12.78
C SER A 143 3.76 12.07 11.53
N LEU A 144 3.34 11.56 10.37
CA LEU A 144 3.21 12.36 9.15
C LEU A 144 1.87 13.10 9.07
N ALA A 145 0.84 12.60 9.75
CA ALA A 145 -0.50 13.16 9.74
C ALA A 145 -0.70 14.26 10.79
N GLU A 146 0.16 14.29 11.83
CA GLU A 146 0.28 15.35 12.85
C GLU A 146 1.11 16.53 12.34
#